data_AF-A0A7W9TLJ1-F1
#
_entry.id   AF-A0A7W9TLJ1-F1
#
_cell.length_a   1.000
_cell.length_b   1.000
_cell.length_c   1.000
_cell.angle_alpha   90.00
_cell.angle_beta   90.00
_cell.angle_gamma   90.00
#
_symmetry.space_group_name_H-M   'P 1'
#
loop_
_entity.id
_entity.type
_entity.pdbx_description
1 polymer ?
#
loop_
_entity_poly.entity_id
_entity_poly.type
_entity_poly.pdbx_seq_one_letter_code
_entity_poly.pdbx_strand_id
1 'polypeptide(L)'
;MRPARSADQGQEASLVAVTARSNRSKADQDPAQWLPPAADAHCRYPAEWVATKLRWSLTADELELAALHELARHCPPQNVPYEPASQAAPPSRPEDARSRRRASPV
;
A
#
# COMPACT_ATOMS: atom_id res chain seq x y z
N MET A 1 22.65 -9.44 -15.42
CA MET A 1 22.38 -8.15 -14.76
C MET A 1 20.87 -7.96 -14.70
N ARG A 2 20.22 -8.08 -13.52
CA ARG A 2 18.78 -7.80 -13.37
C ARG A 2 18.64 -6.33 -12.94
N PRO A 3 17.84 -5.49 -13.60
CA PRO A 3 17.69 -4.10 -13.21
C PRO A 3 17.06 -4.00 -11.82
N ALA A 4 17.51 -3.00 -11.06
CA ALA A 4 17.06 -2.71 -9.72
C ALA A 4 15.55 -2.42 -9.71
N ARG A 5 14.82 -3.08 -8.82
CA ARG A 5 13.41 -2.78 -8.54
C ARG A 5 13.36 -1.48 -7.73
N SER A 6 12.98 -0.38 -8.35
CA SER A 6 12.66 0.86 -7.64
C SER A 6 11.54 0.58 -6.63
N ALA A 7 11.76 0.97 -5.37
CA ALA A 7 10.72 0.97 -4.35
C ALA A 7 10.06 2.35 -4.34
N ASP A 8 8.84 2.45 -4.88
CA ASP A 8 7.92 3.54 -4.57
C ASP A 8 7.53 3.42 -3.08
N GLN A 9 8.09 4.26 -2.21
CA GLN A 9 7.80 4.26 -0.76
C GLN A 9 7.14 5.57 -0.32
N GLY A 10 6.21 6.08 -1.12
CA GLY A 10 5.49 7.32 -0.81
C GLY A 10 4.30 7.17 0.14
N GLN A 11 4.18 6.08 0.91
CA GLN A 11 3.09 5.90 1.87
C GLN A 11 3.64 5.60 3.26
N GLU A 12 3.12 6.29 4.28
CA GLU A 12 3.30 5.95 5.70
C GLU A 12 2.50 4.69 6.09
N ALA A 13 2.45 3.68 5.22
CA ALA A 13 2.03 2.35 5.62
C ALA A 13 3.24 1.69 6.30
N SER A 14 3.31 1.84 7.63
CA SER A 14 4.32 1.18 8.46
C SER A 14 4.37 -0.32 8.09
N LEU A 15 5.52 -0.79 7.62
CA LEU A 15 5.74 -2.21 7.33
C LEU A 15 5.64 -2.99 8.65
N VAL A 16 4.46 -3.51 8.95
CA VAL A 16 4.27 -4.43 10.07
C VAL A 16 5.10 -5.68 9.79
N ALA A 17 6.01 -6.03 10.69
CA ALA A 17 6.83 -7.23 10.55
C ALA A 17 5.93 -8.48 10.62
N VAL A 18 5.63 -9.05 9.46
CA VAL A 18 4.96 -10.35 9.33
C VAL A 18 5.98 -11.48 9.23
N THR A 19 5.64 -12.67 9.74
CA THR A 19 6.56 -13.81 9.65
C THR A 19 6.80 -14.20 8.19
N ALA A 20 8.01 -14.69 7.88
CA ALA A 20 8.35 -15.18 6.54
C ALA A 20 7.40 -16.29 6.05
N ARG A 21 6.87 -17.11 6.98
CA ARG A 21 5.86 -18.14 6.66
C ARG A 21 4.55 -17.50 6.20
N SER A 22 4.05 -16.50 6.93
CA SER A 22 2.82 -15.80 6.57
C SER A 22 2.95 -15.10 5.22
N ASN A 23 4.10 -14.45 4.96
CA ASN A 23 4.36 -13.81 3.67
C ASN A 23 4.39 -14.82 2.50
N ARG A 24 5.07 -15.96 2.68
CA ARG A 24 5.05 -17.04 1.67
C ARG A 24 3.65 -17.63 1.48
N SER A 25 2.87 -17.72 2.55
CA SER A 25 1.49 -18.21 2.49
C SER A 25 0.56 -17.25 1.76
N LYS A 26 0.82 -15.94 1.80
CA LYS A 26 0.05 -14.96 1.03
C LYS A 26 0.38 -15.08 -0.46
N ALA A 27 1.64 -14.97 -0.86
CA ALA A 27 2.04 -14.95 -2.27
C ALA A 27 1.18 -13.95 -3.11
N ASP A 28 0.66 -14.40 -4.25
CA ASP A 28 -0.22 -13.68 -5.17
C ASP A 28 -1.73 -13.81 -4.83
N GLN A 29 -2.07 -14.47 -3.72
CA GLN A 29 -3.45 -14.64 -3.30
C GLN A 29 -4.10 -13.32 -2.89
N ASP A 30 -5.35 -13.18 -3.34
CA ASP A 30 -6.27 -12.11 -3.00
C ASP A 30 -7.02 -12.39 -1.68
N PRO A 31 -7.87 -11.46 -1.19
CA PRO A 31 -8.68 -11.66 0.01
C PRO A 31 -9.73 -12.79 -0.06
N ALA A 32 -10.07 -13.30 -1.25
CA ALA A 32 -10.95 -14.47 -1.38
C ALA A 32 -10.20 -15.77 -1.08
N GLN A 33 -8.90 -15.80 -1.36
CA GLN A 33 -8.06 -16.99 -1.16
C GLN A 33 -7.29 -16.97 0.16
N TRP A 34 -6.92 -15.79 0.65
CA TRP A 34 -6.08 -15.65 1.82
C TRP A 34 -6.42 -14.43 2.69
N LEU A 35 -6.49 -14.66 3.99
CA LEU A 35 -6.58 -13.62 5.01
C LEU A 35 -5.44 -13.75 6.02
N PRO A 36 -5.02 -12.63 6.66
CA PRO A 36 -4.06 -12.68 7.75
C PRO A 36 -4.52 -13.65 8.86
N PRO A 37 -3.61 -14.40 9.48
CA PRO A 37 -3.98 -15.28 10.60
C PRO A 37 -4.39 -14.51 11.86
N ALA A 38 -4.03 -13.23 11.95
CA ALA A 38 -4.41 -12.35 13.04
C ALA A 38 -5.83 -11.80 12.81
N ALA A 39 -6.77 -12.17 13.68
CA ALA A 39 -8.20 -11.84 13.52
C ALA A 39 -8.47 -10.32 13.60
N ASP A 40 -7.68 -9.60 14.40
CA ASP A 40 -7.74 -8.13 14.49
C ASP A 40 -7.39 -7.43 13.15
N ALA A 41 -6.66 -8.10 12.27
CA ALA A 41 -6.34 -7.60 10.94
C ALA A 41 -7.44 -7.89 9.89
N HIS A 42 -8.46 -8.71 10.18
CA HIS A 42 -9.46 -9.12 9.19
C HIS A 42 -10.31 -7.97 8.65
N CYS A 43 -10.47 -6.89 9.41
CA CYS A 43 -11.15 -5.69 8.93
C CYS A 43 -10.20 -4.67 8.31
N ARG A 44 -9.00 -4.52 8.87
CA ARG A 44 -8.02 -3.55 8.37
C ARG A 44 -7.45 -3.97 7.00
N TYR A 45 -7.14 -5.25 6.84
CA TYR A 45 -6.48 -5.77 5.64
C TYR A 45 -7.31 -5.58 4.35
N PRO A 46 -8.62 -5.89 4.31
CA PRO A 46 -9.46 -5.61 3.14
C PRO A 46 -9.55 -4.12 2.80
N ALA A 47 -9.58 -3.24 3.80
CA ALA A 47 -9.58 -1.78 3.57
C ALA A 47 -8.26 -1.32 2.94
N GLU A 48 -7.12 -1.76 3.46
CA GLU A 48 -5.80 -1.47 2.90
C GLU A 48 -5.65 -2.03 1.47
N TRP A 49 -6.20 -3.22 1.24
CA TRP A 49 -6.23 -3.85 -0.08
C TRP A 49 -7.03 -3.02 -1.10
N VAL A 50 -8.24 -2.57 -0.74
CA VAL A 50 -9.06 -1.68 -1.57
C VAL A 50 -8.35 -0.35 -1.83
N ALA A 51 -7.80 0.28 -0.79
CA ALA A 51 -7.04 1.53 -0.93
C ALA A 51 -5.87 1.38 -1.93
N THR A 52 -5.18 0.24 -1.89
CA THR A 52 -4.07 -0.08 -2.79
C THR A 52 -4.55 -0.20 -4.23
N LYS A 53 -5.63 -0.96 -4.47
CA LYS A 53 -6.18 -1.09 -5.83
C LYS A 53 -6.65 0.25 -6.38
N LEU A 54 -7.31 1.07 -5.57
CA LEU A 54 -7.77 2.40 -5.97
C LEU A 54 -6.61 3.35 -6.26
N ARG A 55 -5.55 3.34 -5.45
CA ARG A 55 -4.34 4.16 -5.68
C ARG A 55 -3.69 3.86 -7.02
N TRP A 56 -3.62 2.59 -7.39
CA TRP A 56 -2.92 2.13 -8.59
C TRP A 56 -3.85 1.84 -9.78
N SER A 57 -5.15 2.14 -9.66
CA SER A 57 -6.17 1.81 -10.67
C SER A 57 -6.14 0.34 -11.10
N LEU A 58 -5.95 -0.58 -10.15
CA LEU A 58 -5.94 -2.02 -10.39
C LEU A 58 -7.36 -2.58 -10.43
N THR A 59 -7.60 -3.56 -11.29
CA THR A 59 -8.88 -4.25 -11.39
C THR A 59 -9.01 -5.32 -10.30
N ALA A 60 -10.24 -5.63 -9.90
CA ALA A 60 -10.59 -6.77 -9.07
C ALA A 60 -11.51 -7.70 -9.86
N ASP A 61 -11.36 -9.00 -9.67
CA ASP A 61 -12.29 -9.97 -10.26
C ASP A 61 -13.55 -10.15 -9.40
N GLU A 62 -14.51 -10.92 -9.91
CA GLU A 62 -15.81 -11.10 -9.27
C GLU A 62 -15.72 -11.81 -7.92
N LEU A 63 -14.81 -12.80 -7.77
CA LEU A 63 -14.65 -13.56 -6.53
C LEU A 63 -14.01 -12.69 -5.46
N GLU A 64 -13.01 -11.92 -5.85
CA GLU A 64 -12.35 -10.96 -4.99
C GLU A 64 -13.31 -9.87 -4.50
N LEU A 65 -14.11 -9.29 -5.40
CA LEU A 65 -15.13 -8.30 -5.03
C LEU A 65 -16.18 -8.88 -4.07
N ALA A 66 -16.65 -10.10 -4.33
CA ALA A 66 -17.59 -10.79 -3.45
C ALA A 66 -17.01 -11.00 -2.05
N ALA A 67 -15.74 -11.43 -1.95
CA ALA A 67 -15.05 -11.60 -0.68
C ALA A 67 -14.87 -10.27 0.07
N LEU A 68 -14.47 -9.20 -0.63
CA LEU A 68 -14.36 -7.87 -0.04
C LEU A 68 -15.70 -7.38 0.52
N HIS A 69 -16.80 -7.59 -0.21
CA HIS A 69 -18.14 -7.25 0.27
C HIS A 69 -18.58 -8.09 1.47
N GLU A 70 -18.27 -9.39 1.51
CA GLU A 70 -18.55 -10.25 2.65
C GLU A 70 -17.78 -9.80 3.90
N LEU A 71 -16.48 -9.52 3.75
CA LEU A 71 -15.66 -9.04 4.85
C LEU A 71 -16.17 -7.70 5.38
N ALA A 72 -16.56 -6.79 4.48
CA ALA A 72 -17.12 -5.50 4.87
C ALA A 72 -18.41 -5.61 5.69
N ARG A 73 -19.26 -6.63 5.45
CA ARG A 73 -20.49 -6.86 6.25
C ARG A 73 -20.19 -7.20 7.71
N HIS A 74 -19.04 -7.82 7.97
CA HIS A 74 -18.63 -8.28 9.30
C HIS A 74 -17.77 -7.25 10.05
N CYS A 75 -17.50 -6.10 9.43
CA CYS A 75 -16.63 -5.08 9.97
C CYS A 75 -17.41 -3.81 10.30
N PRO A 76 -16.97 -3.01 11.30
CA PRO A 76 -17.48 -1.67 11.49
C PRO A 76 -17.31 -0.84 10.21
N PRO A 77 -18.18 0.15 9.93
CA PRO A 77 -17.99 1.07 8.81
C PRO A 77 -16.58 1.68 8.84
N GLN A 78 -15.86 1.57 7.73
CA GLN A 78 -14.50 2.10 7.60
C GLN A 78 -14.43 3.13 6.48
N ASN A 79 -13.68 4.20 6.72
CA ASN A 79 -13.23 5.07 5.65
C ASN A 79 -11.97 4.45 5.01
N VAL A 80 -11.92 4.43 3.68
CA VAL A 80 -10.79 3.91 2.91
C VAL A 80 -10.12 5.09 2.19
N PRO A 81 -9.34 5.92 2.91
CA PRO A 81 -8.65 7.05 2.29
C PRO A 81 -7.59 6.52 1.32
N TYR A 82 -7.55 7.08 0.11
CA TYR A 82 -6.50 6.81 -0.86
C TYR A 82 -6.19 8.06 -1.67
N GLU A 83 -4.92 8.22 -2.05
CA GLU A 83 -4.47 9.22 -3.01
C GLU A 83 -4.07 8.48 -4.29
N PRO A 84 -4.66 8.79 -5.47
CA PRO A 84 -4.26 8.19 -6.73
C PRO A 84 -2.77 8.39 -7.00
N ALA A 85 -2.07 7.35 -7.46
CA ALA A 85 -0.64 7.42 -7.76
C ALA A 85 -0.32 8.42 -8.89
N SER A 86 -1.30 8.71 -9.76
CA SER A 86 -1.19 9.74 -10.78
C SER A 86 -1.20 11.18 -10.23
N GLN A 87 -1.66 11.37 -9.00
CA GLN A 87 -1.75 12.67 -8.33
C GLN A 87 -0.63 12.88 -7.30
N ALA A 88 0.03 11.81 -6.86
CA ALA A 88 1.16 11.90 -5.94
C ALA A 88 2.26 12.79 -6.53
N ALA A 89 2.55 13.89 -5.83
CA ALA A 89 3.65 14.77 -6.21
C ALA A 89 4.95 13.96 -6.26
N PRO A 90 5.82 14.15 -7.28
CA PRO A 90 7.09 13.46 -7.34
C PRO A 90 7.88 13.78 -6.05
N PRO A 91 8.58 12.81 -5.45
CA PRO A 91 9.38 13.08 -4.27
C PRO A 91 10.37 14.19 -4.60
N SER A 92 10.26 15.31 -3.88
CA SER A 92 11.20 16.42 -4.04
C SER A 92 12.58 15.88 -3.72
N ARG A 93 13.48 15.85 -4.71
CA ARG A 93 14.86 15.44 -4.46
C ARG A 93 15.44 16.33 -3.35
N PRO A 94 16.29 15.78 -2.46
CA PRO A 94 17.06 16.60 -1.52
C PRO A 94 18.19 17.34 -2.27
N GLU A 95 17.85 18.22 -3.21
CA GLU A 95 18.82 19.00 -4.00
C GLU A 95 18.96 20.45 -3.49
N ASP A 96 18.08 20.90 -2.59
CA ASP A 96 18.05 22.31 -2.14
C ASP A 96 18.93 22.63 -0.91
N ALA A 97 19.48 21.62 -0.22
CA ALA A 97 20.28 21.86 0.99
C ALA A 97 21.75 22.21 0.71
N ARG A 98 22.26 21.94 -0.50
CA ARG A 98 23.69 22.12 -0.83
C ARG A 98 24.01 23.40 -1.61
N SER A 99 23.03 23.99 -2.27
CA SER A 99 23.25 25.16 -3.15
C SER A 99 23.31 26.50 -2.38
N ARG A 100 22.79 26.56 -1.14
CA ARG A 100 22.78 27.81 -0.33
C ARG A 100 24.07 28.12 0.42
N ARG A 101 25.16 27.34 0.28
CA ARG A 101 26.45 27.57 0.98
C ARG A 101 27.56 28.16 0.11
N ARG A 102 27.27 28.68 -1.09
CA ARG A 102 28.31 29.23 -1.96
C ARG A 102 27.87 30.48 -2.74
N ALA A 103 27.30 31.46 -2.05
CA ALA A 103 27.30 32.85 -2.51
C ALA A 103 27.08 33.80 -1.34
N SER A 104 28.14 34.45 -0.87
CA SER A 104 28.06 35.75 -0.20
C SER A 104 29.30 36.54 -0.63
N PRO A 105 29.12 37.63 -1.40
CA PRO A 105 30.16 38.61 -1.64
C PRO A 105 29.96 39.82 -0.72
N VAL A 106 31.01 40.22 0.00
CA VAL A 106 31.47 41.61 0.22
C VAL A 106 32.89 41.54 0.73
#